data_AF-A0A7C2C119-F1
#
_entry.id   AF-A0A7C2C119-F1
#
_cell.length_a   1.000
_cell.length_b   1.000
_cell.length_c   1.000
_cell.angle_alpha   90.00
_cell.angle_beta   90.00
_cell.angle_gamma   90.00
#
_symmetry.space_group_name_H-M   'P 1'
#
loop_
_entity.id
_entity.type
_entity.pdbx_description
1 polymer ?
#
loop_
_entity_poly.entity_id
_entity_poly.type
_entity_poly.pdbx_seq_one_letter_code
_entity_poly.pdbx_strand_id
1 'polypeptide(L)'
;MEPALIWKSLGIKKPEKALQPLAPYAEYLLLERGYSPRGVRRYLQDLALWFRFLQEEGFTPGPEAVRALLLKERWAPRRVQGFLAALRSYYRYLSQVKGEAVSDPTEGIGRPKAGRRLPLHPAPEELRRFLEALEAEKEARLLSRLARFLYGTGLRISEALSLKGRNVILEGS
;
A
#
# COMPACT_ATOMS: atom_id res chain seq x y z
N MET A 1 -15.02 10.98 -12.55
CA MET A 1 -15.59 11.21 -11.21
C MET A 1 -15.17 12.61 -10.79
N GLU A 2 -16.00 13.36 -10.05
CA GLU A 2 -15.57 14.68 -9.58
C GLU A 2 -14.34 14.56 -8.67
N PRO A 3 -13.30 15.43 -8.79
CA PRO A 3 -12.07 15.32 -7.99
C PRO A 3 -12.30 15.20 -6.48
N ALA A 4 -13.29 15.88 -5.93
CA ALA A 4 -13.62 15.82 -4.51
C ALA A 4 -14.05 14.40 -4.04
N LEU A 5 -14.77 13.65 -4.88
CA LEU A 5 -15.22 12.30 -4.56
C LEU A 5 -14.06 11.29 -4.57
N ILE A 6 -13.08 11.49 -5.45
CA ILE A 6 -11.86 10.69 -5.51
C ILE A 6 -11.09 10.82 -4.19
N TRP A 7 -10.88 12.04 -3.71
CA TRP A 7 -10.17 12.27 -2.46
C TRP A 7 -10.92 11.69 -1.26
N LYS A 8 -12.26 11.81 -1.24
CA LYS A 8 -13.12 11.21 -0.22
C LYS A 8 -13.00 9.68 -0.18
N SER A 9 -13.00 9.00 -1.33
CA SER A 9 -12.85 7.53 -1.39
C SER A 9 -11.47 7.07 -0.92
N LEU A 10 -10.46 7.92 -1.08
CA LEU A 10 -9.13 7.74 -0.52
C LEU A 10 -9.03 8.12 0.96
N GLY A 11 -10.09 8.63 1.61
CA GLY A 11 -10.06 9.11 2.99
C GLY A 11 -9.18 10.36 3.18
N ILE A 12 -8.92 11.11 2.11
CA ILE A 12 -8.14 12.35 2.12
C ILE A 12 -9.13 13.52 2.15
N LYS A 13 -9.20 14.23 3.27
CA LYS A 13 -10.10 15.39 3.41
C LYS A 13 -9.59 16.62 2.66
N LYS A 14 -8.27 16.86 2.69
CA LYS A 14 -7.62 17.99 2.04
C LYS A 14 -6.33 17.50 1.37
N PRO A 15 -6.35 17.21 0.06
CA PRO A 15 -5.16 16.76 -0.65
C PRO A 15 -4.11 17.88 -0.71
N GLU A 16 -2.84 17.50 -0.59
CA GLU A 16 -1.71 18.40 -0.87
C GLU A 16 -1.79 18.90 -2.31
N LYS A 17 -1.33 20.14 -2.58
CA LYS A 17 -1.33 20.70 -3.94
C LYS A 17 -0.63 19.79 -4.95
N ALA A 18 0.46 19.13 -4.53
CA ALA A 18 1.21 18.18 -5.36
C ALA A 18 0.40 16.95 -5.80
N LEU A 19 -0.68 16.60 -5.09
CA LEU A 19 -1.54 15.47 -5.43
C LEU A 19 -2.63 15.82 -6.43
N GLN A 20 -3.01 17.10 -6.55
CA GLN A 20 -4.12 17.52 -7.40
C GLN A 20 -3.99 17.07 -8.86
N PRO A 21 -2.81 17.19 -9.51
CA PRO A 21 -2.63 16.73 -10.89
C PRO A 21 -2.80 15.21 -11.05
N LEU A 22 -2.68 14.45 -9.96
CA LEU A 22 -2.77 12.99 -9.96
C LEU A 22 -4.19 12.46 -9.75
N ALA A 23 -5.19 13.33 -9.57
CA ALA A 23 -6.58 12.91 -9.41
C ALA A 23 -7.08 11.98 -10.55
N PRO A 24 -6.82 12.25 -11.84
CA PRO A 24 -7.26 11.37 -12.92
C PRO A 24 -6.59 9.98 -12.85
N TYR A 25 -5.32 9.92 -12.45
CA TYR A 25 -4.63 8.65 -12.27
C TYR A 25 -5.17 7.89 -11.05
N ALA A 26 -5.48 8.59 -9.97
CA ALA A 26 -6.11 8.00 -8.79
C ALA A 26 -7.47 7.37 -9.13
N GLU A 27 -8.29 8.06 -9.92
CA GLU A 27 -9.55 7.53 -10.45
C GLU A 27 -9.31 6.26 -11.28
N TYR A 28 -8.40 6.31 -12.24
CA TYR A 28 -8.05 5.16 -13.06
C TYR A 28 -7.64 3.95 -12.21
N LEU A 29 -6.81 4.16 -11.18
CA LEU A 29 -6.41 3.08 -10.28
C LEU A 29 -7.59 2.50 -9.49
N LEU A 30 -8.52 3.34 -9.03
CA LEU A 30 -9.67 2.90 -8.24
C LEU A 30 -10.71 2.17 -9.08
N LEU A 31 -11.09 2.75 -10.22
CA LEU A 31 -12.23 2.28 -11.02
C LEU A 31 -11.81 1.21 -12.04
N GLU A 32 -10.80 1.51 -12.84
CA GLU A 32 -10.40 0.64 -13.96
C GLU A 32 -9.48 -0.50 -13.51
N ARG A 33 -8.65 -0.26 -12.50
CA ARG A 33 -7.69 -1.24 -12.00
C ARG A 33 -8.13 -1.95 -10.73
N GLY A 34 -9.18 -1.45 -10.05
CA GLY A 34 -9.70 -2.04 -8.82
C GLY A 34 -8.72 -2.02 -7.64
N TYR A 35 -7.79 -1.07 -7.60
CA TYR A 35 -6.80 -1.00 -6.52
C TYR A 35 -7.47 -0.56 -5.23
N SER A 36 -7.02 -1.11 -4.10
CA SER A 36 -7.53 -0.67 -2.79
C SER A 36 -7.16 0.79 -2.51
N PRO A 37 -7.98 1.56 -1.76
CA PRO A 37 -7.67 2.95 -1.43
C PRO A 37 -6.30 3.13 -0.78
N ARG A 38 -5.87 2.16 0.04
CA ARG A 38 -4.53 2.16 0.65
C ARG A 38 -3.42 2.01 -0.39
N GLY A 39 -3.61 1.14 -1.37
CA GLY A 39 -2.68 0.95 -2.48
C GLY A 39 -2.55 2.24 -3.31
N VAL A 40 -3.68 2.84 -3.67
CA VAL A 40 -3.71 4.10 -4.44
C VAL A 40 -3.00 5.22 -3.68
N ARG A 41 -3.32 5.44 -2.39
CA ARG A 41 -2.64 6.46 -1.57
C ARG A 41 -1.12 6.31 -1.58
N ARG A 42 -0.61 5.07 -1.46
CA ARG A 42 0.83 4.81 -1.49
C ARG A 42 1.45 5.23 -2.82
N TYR A 43 0.80 4.91 -3.93
CA TYR A 43 1.29 5.26 -5.26
C TYR A 43 1.31 6.78 -5.45
N LEU A 44 0.26 7.47 -5.00
CA LEU A 44 0.19 8.92 -5.08
C LEU A 44 1.27 9.62 -4.24
N GLN A 45 1.56 9.11 -3.04
CA GLN A 45 2.65 9.63 -2.21
C GLN A 45 4.02 9.42 -2.85
N ASP A 46 4.25 8.25 -3.46
CA ASP A 46 5.49 7.97 -4.20
C ASP A 46 5.67 8.93 -5.38
N LEU A 47 4.60 9.20 -6.12
CA LEU A 47 4.62 10.14 -7.24
C LEU A 47 4.80 11.58 -6.78
N ALA A 48 4.16 12.00 -5.69
CA ALA A 48 4.34 13.33 -5.13
C ALA A 48 5.80 13.58 -4.72
N LEU A 49 6.41 12.59 -4.06
CA LEU A 49 7.83 12.64 -3.70
C LEU A 49 8.72 12.71 -4.96
N TRP A 50 8.40 11.90 -5.98
CA TRP A 50 9.12 11.91 -7.26
C TRP A 50 9.09 13.29 -7.94
N PHE A 51 7.91 13.87 -8.12
CA PHE A 51 7.79 15.18 -8.79
C PHE A 51 8.42 16.31 -7.99
N ARG A 52 8.31 16.25 -6.66
CA ARG A 52 8.98 17.20 -5.77
C ARG A 52 10.50 17.11 -5.94
N PHE A 53 11.05 15.91 -5.91
CA PHE A 53 12.48 15.68 -6.11
C PHE A 53 12.97 16.22 -7.47
N LEU A 54 12.24 15.93 -8.55
CA LEU A 54 12.59 16.45 -9.88
C LEU A 54 12.62 17.98 -9.90
N GLN A 55 11.64 18.62 -9.27
CA GLN A 55 11.56 20.08 -9.22
C GLN A 55 12.67 20.70 -8.37
N GLU A 56 12.93 20.15 -7.18
CA GLU A 56 13.92 20.68 -6.23
C GLU A 56 15.36 20.52 -6.73
N GLU A 57 15.65 19.40 -7.39
CA GLU A 57 17.00 19.06 -7.85
C GLU A 57 17.22 19.39 -9.34
N GLY A 58 16.21 19.90 -10.04
CA GLY A 58 16.31 20.31 -11.44
C GLY A 58 16.47 19.15 -12.44
N PHE A 59 16.03 17.94 -12.07
CA PHE A 59 16.11 16.77 -12.93
C PHE A 59 14.94 16.72 -13.93
N THR A 60 15.22 16.23 -15.14
CA THR A 60 14.18 15.74 -16.05
C THR A 60 13.81 14.29 -15.69
N PRO A 61 12.57 13.85 -15.95
CA PRO A 61 12.19 12.46 -15.68
C PRO A 61 13.00 11.47 -16.52
N GLY A 62 13.78 10.63 -15.86
CA GLY A 62 14.58 9.60 -16.53
C GLY A 62 15.33 8.69 -15.57
N PRO A 63 16.04 7.66 -16.09
CA PRO A 63 16.75 6.69 -15.25
C PRO A 63 17.81 7.31 -14.33
N GLU A 64 18.47 8.37 -14.77
CA GLU A 64 19.46 9.10 -13.97
C GLU A 64 18.83 9.71 -12.72
N ALA A 65 17.71 10.44 -12.89
CA ALA A 65 16.98 11.04 -11.79
C ALA A 65 16.43 10.00 -10.80
N VAL A 66 15.98 8.83 -11.29
CA VAL A 66 15.57 7.73 -10.41
C VAL A 66 16.76 7.20 -9.61
N ARG A 67 17.93 6.98 -10.24
CA ARG A 67 19.13 6.53 -9.53
C ARG A 67 19.58 7.55 -8.48
N ALA A 68 19.55 8.84 -8.82
CA ALA A 68 19.89 9.93 -7.91
C ALA A 68 18.97 9.93 -6.67
N LEU A 69 17.66 9.83 -6.86
CA LEU A 69 16.71 9.76 -5.75
C LEU A 69 16.93 8.52 -4.88
N LEU A 70 17.12 7.34 -5.49
CA LEU A 70 17.37 6.10 -4.75
C LEU A 70 18.66 6.16 -3.93
N LEU A 71 19.69 6.84 -4.46
CA LEU A 71 20.96 7.05 -3.74
C LEU A 71 20.81 8.04 -2.59
N LYS A 72 20.04 9.12 -2.79
CA LYS A 72 19.74 10.13 -1.76
C LYS A 72 18.97 9.52 -0.59
N GLU A 73 17.95 8.74 -0.90
CA GLU A 73 17.00 8.22 0.09
C GLU A 73 17.47 6.95 0.81
N ARG A 74 18.35 6.15 0.19
CA ARG A 74 18.91 4.90 0.76
C ARG A 74 17.86 3.94 1.32
N TRP A 75 16.71 3.86 0.66
CA TRP A 75 15.60 3.03 1.13
C TRP A 75 15.93 1.53 1.15
N ALA A 76 15.27 0.81 2.06
CA ALA A 76 15.27 -0.65 2.06
C ALA A 76 14.74 -1.22 0.72
N PRO A 77 15.23 -2.39 0.24
CA PRO A 77 14.86 -2.97 -1.05
C PRO A 77 13.36 -3.05 -1.32
N ARG A 78 12.55 -3.37 -0.31
CA ARG A 78 11.08 -3.49 -0.45
C ARG A 78 10.42 -2.14 -0.76
N ARG A 79 10.93 -1.06 -0.17
CA ARG A 79 10.46 0.30 -0.41
C ARG A 79 10.84 0.76 -1.82
N VAL A 80 12.07 0.45 -2.27
CA VAL A 80 12.52 0.68 -3.65
C VAL A 80 11.62 -0.05 -4.66
N GLN A 81 11.31 -1.32 -4.44
CA GLN A 81 10.39 -2.08 -5.31
C GLN A 81 9.01 -1.42 -5.41
N GLY A 82 8.46 -0.96 -4.26
CA GLY A 82 7.19 -0.26 -4.22
C GLY A 82 7.21 1.04 -5.02
N PHE A 83 8.26 1.84 -4.82
CA PHE A 83 8.46 3.11 -5.53
C PHE A 83 8.57 2.91 -7.05
N LEU A 84 9.44 2.00 -7.50
CA LEU A 84 9.61 1.69 -8.93
C LEU A 84 8.32 1.15 -9.55
N ALA A 85 7.50 0.41 -8.78
CA ALA A 85 6.19 -0.04 -9.25
C ALA A 85 5.19 1.11 -9.41
N ALA A 86 5.22 2.12 -8.53
CA ALA A 86 4.39 3.30 -8.64
C ALA A 86 4.75 4.14 -9.87
N LEU A 87 6.04 4.40 -10.10
CA LEU A 87 6.54 5.09 -11.29
C LEU A 87 6.13 4.37 -12.57
N ARG A 88 6.49 3.09 -12.70
CA ARG A 88 6.17 2.30 -13.90
C ARG A 88 4.68 2.28 -14.21
N SER A 89 3.85 2.15 -13.18
CA SER A 89 2.39 2.16 -13.32
C SER A 89 1.88 3.51 -13.83
N TYR A 90 2.44 4.61 -13.33
CA TYR A 90 2.05 5.96 -13.73
C TYR A 90 2.48 6.31 -15.16
N TYR A 91 3.75 6.07 -15.53
CA TYR A 91 4.23 6.37 -16.88
C TYR A 91 3.58 5.47 -17.93
N ARG A 92 3.22 4.23 -17.57
CA ARG A 92 2.37 3.38 -18.42
C ARG A 92 0.96 3.94 -18.59
N TYR A 93 0.37 4.48 -17.53
CA TYR A 93 -0.92 5.15 -17.63
C TYR A 93 -0.84 6.37 -18.56
N LEU A 94 0.19 7.20 -18.43
CA LEU A 94 0.39 8.34 -19.32
C LEU A 94 0.51 7.92 -20.79
N SER A 95 1.34 6.91 -21.10
CA SER A 95 1.53 6.47 -22.48
C SER A 95 0.34 5.70 -23.05
N GLN A 96 -0.23 4.75 -22.30
CA GLN A 96 -1.25 3.82 -22.83
C GLN A 96 -2.68 4.32 -22.66
N VAL A 97 -2.96 5.12 -21.63
CA VAL A 97 -4.32 5.59 -21.32
C VAL A 97 -4.50 7.05 -21.70
N LYS A 98 -3.48 7.89 -21.50
CA LYS A 98 -3.52 9.30 -21.92
C LYS A 98 -2.95 9.55 -23.31
N GLY A 99 -2.24 8.59 -23.90
CA GLY A 99 -1.64 8.72 -25.23
C GLY A 99 -0.48 9.72 -25.26
N GLU A 100 0.13 10.02 -24.11
CA GLU A 100 1.21 10.99 -24.01
C GLU A 100 2.54 10.36 -24.46
N ALA A 101 3.34 11.12 -25.21
CA ALA A 101 4.67 10.71 -25.67
C ALA A 101 5.69 10.82 -24.52
N VAL A 102 5.65 9.86 -23.60
CA VAL A 102 6.54 9.78 -22.43
C VAL A 102 7.28 8.45 -22.36
N SER A 103 8.52 8.47 -21.88
CA SER A 103 9.34 7.28 -21.63
C SER A 103 9.22 6.83 -20.17
N ASP A 104 9.35 5.53 -19.90
CA ASP A 104 9.38 5.00 -18.52
C ASP A 104 10.72 5.35 -17.85
N PRO A 105 10.76 6.20 -16.81
CA PRO A 105 12.01 6.59 -16.16
C PRO A 105 12.64 5.44 -15.37
N THR A 106 11.95 4.31 -15.23
CA THR A 106 12.48 3.11 -14.55
C THR A 106 13.17 2.13 -15.50
N GLU A 107 13.27 2.47 -16.78
CA GLU A 107 13.92 1.61 -17.78
C GLU A 107 15.40 1.38 -17.47
N GLY A 108 15.87 0.14 -17.62
CA GLY A 108 17.24 -0.25 -17.26
C GLY A 108 17.57 -0.21 -15.76
N ILE A 109 16.58 0.00 -14.88
CA ILE A 109 16.77 -0.02 -13.43
C ILE A 109 16.40 -1.40 -12.89
N GLY A 110 17.42 -2.11 -12.40
CA GLY A 110 17.26 -3.39 -11.73
C GLY A 110 16.42 -3.25 -10.46
N ARG A 111 15.52 -4.22 -10.22
CA ARG A 111 14.74 -4.28 -8.98
C ARG A 111 15.58 -4.98 -7.91
N PRO A 112 15.91 -4.33 -6.78
CA PRO A 112 16.67 -5.00 -5.73
C PRO A 112 15.86 -6.17 -5.19
N LYS A 113 16.50 -7.31 -4.93
CA LYS A 113 15.85 -8.46 -4.31
C LYS A 113 15.53 -8.11 -2.86
N ALA A 114 14.25 -7.83 -2.57
CA ALA A 114 13.79 -7.78 -1.19
C ALA A 114 13.88 -9.19 -0.61
N GLY A 115 14.63 -9.36 0.48
CA GLY A 115 14.66 -10.62 1.22
C GLY A 115 13.23 -11.05 1.57
N ARG A 116 12.94 -12.35 1.43
CA ARG A 116 11.67 -12.90 1.90
C ARG A 116 11.73 -12.94 3.42
N ARG A 117 10.87 -12.16 4.09
CA ARG A 117 10.56 -12.43 5.49
C ARG A 117 9.75 -13.72 5.48
N LEU A 118 10.36 -14.82 5.89
CA LEU A 118 9.63 -16.06 6.10
C LEU A 118 8.51 -15.76 7.12
N PRO A 119 7.27 -16.23 6.88
CA PRO A 119 6.26 -16.16 7.92
C PRO A 119 6.83 -16.85 9.16
N LEU A 120 6.82 -16.15 10.29
CA LEU A 120 7.03 -16.81 11.58
C LEU A 120 5.81 -17.70 11.78
N HIS A 121 6.01 -19.00 11.67
CA HIS A 121 5.02 -19.99 12.09
C HIS A 121 5.34 -20.30 13.55
N PRO A 122 4.65 -19.68 14.52
CA PRO A 122 4.86 -20.04 15.93
C PRO A 122 4.52 -21.52 16.11
N ALA A 123 5.31 -22.23 16.90
CA ALA A 123 4.97 -23.59 17.29
C ALA A 123 3.63 -23.60 18.05
N PRO A 124 2.83 -24.67 17.99
CA PRO A 124 1.56 -24.76 18.71
C PRO A 124 1.68 -24.40 20.20
N GLU A 125 2.78 -24.77 20.84
CA GLU A 125 3.09 -24.51 22.24
C GLU A 125 3.39 -23.03 22.50
N GLU A 126 4.10 -22.36 21.58
CA GLU A 126 4.36 -20.91 21.66
C GLU A 126 3.07 -20.12 21.55
N LEU A 127 2.18 -20.54 20.64
CA LEU A 127 0.86 -19.93 20.50
C LEU A 127 0.00 -20.14 21.73
N ARG A 128 -0.01 -21.36 22.32
CA ARG A 128 -0.74 -21.63 23.57
C ARG A 128 -0.25 -20.72 24.69
N ARG A 129 1.06 -20.65 24.93
CA ARG A 129 1.65 -19.76 25.95
C ARG A 129 1.29 -18.29 25.72
N PHE A 130 1.33 -17.84 24.47
CA PHE A 130 0.94 -16.48 24.10
C PHE A 130 -0.54 -16.21 24.42
N LEU A 131 -1.44 -17.11 24.05
CA LEU A 131 -2.88 -16.97 24.30
C LEU A 131 -3.22 -17.02 25.80
N GLU A 132 -2.56 -17.88 26.56
CA GLU A 132 -2.70 -17.98 28.02
C GLU A 132 -2.23 -16.70 28.72
N ALA A 133 -1.08 -16.15 28.31
CA ALA A 133 -0.58 -14.89 28.84
C ALA A 133 -1.56 -13.72 28.60
N LEU A 134 -2.20 -13.66 27.43
CA LEU A 134 -3.21 -12.63 27.13
C LEU A 134 -4.51 -12.79 27.93
N GLU A 135 -4.81 -13.98 28.45
CA GLU A 135 -6.02 -14.20 29.27
C GLU A 135 -5.84 -13.81 30.74
N ALA A 136 -4.59 -13.82 31.23
CA ALA A 136 -4.25 -13.41 32.59
C ALA A 136 -4.46 -11.89 32.81
N GLU A 137 -4.39 -11.08 31.74
CA GLU A 137 -4.63 -9.65 31.80
C GLU A 137 -6.08 -9.29 31.43
N LYS A 138 -6.79 -8.66 32.37
CA LYS A 138 -8.21 -8.27 32.21
C LYS A 138 -8.44 -7.38 30.98
N GLU A 139 -7.49 -6.49 30.69
CA GLU A 139 -7.52 -5.56 29.55
C GLU A 139 -7.19 -6.25 28.22
N ALA A 140 -6.45 -7.36 28.25
CA ALA A 140 -6.05 -8.12 27.07
C ALA A 140 -7.04 -9.25 26.69
N ARG A 141 -8.09 -9.49 27.50
CA ARG A 141 -9.07 -10.56 27.26
C ARG A 141 -9.86 -10.43 25.94
N LEU A 142 -9.99 -9.22 25.39
CA LEU A 142 -10.57 -9.06 24.04
C LEU A 142 -9.55 -9.44 22.96
N LEU A 143 -8.28 -9.10 23.18
CA LEU A 143 -7.18 -9.43 22.29
C LEU A 143 -6.92 -10.94 22.24
N SER A 144 -7.04 -11.65 23.37
CA SER A 144 -6.92 -13.11 23.41
C SER A 144 -8.00 -13.79 22.55
N ARG A 145 -9.25 -13.33 22.63
CA ARG A 145 -10.36 -13.82 21.80
C ARG A 145 -10.15 -13.50 20.33
N LEU A 146 -9.72 -12.28 20.01
CA LEU A 146 -9.39 -11.88 18.64
C LEU A 146 -8.25 -12.75 18.08
N ALA A 147 -7.19 -13.00 18.85
CA ALA A 147 -6.08 -13.85 18.45
C ALA A 147 -6.52 -15.31 18.19
N ARG A 148 -7.35 -15.89 19.08
CA ARG A 148 -7.95 -17.22 18.86
C ARG A 148 -8.80 -17.26 17.59
N PHE A 149 -9.63 -16.24 17.38
CA PHE A 149 -10.50 -16.14 16.22
C PHE A 149 -9.69 -16.03 14.91
N LEU A 150 -8.67 -15.17 14.87
CA LEU A 150 -7.77 -15.03 13.73
C LEU A 150 -7.03 -16.32 13.43
N TYR A 151 -6.55 -17.03 14.46
CA TYR A 151 -5.88 -18.31 14.31
C TYR A 151 -6.83 -19.39 13.77
N GLY A 152 -8.02 -19.53 14.37
CA GLY A 152 -8.99 -20.56 13.98
C GLY A 152 -9.60 -20.35 12.59
N THR A 153 -9.69 -19.11 12.10
CA THR A 153 -10.30 -18.79 10.79
C THR A 153 -9.28 -18.51 9.69
N GLY A 154 -8.03 -18.20 10.04
CA GLY A 154 -7.01 -17.75 9.09
C GLY A 154 -7.26 -16.35 8.51
N LEU A 155 -8.22 -15.60 9.04
CA LEU A 155 -8.54 -14.24 8.57
C LEU A 155 -7.38 -13.27 8.83
N ARG A 156 -7.23 -12.27 7.95
CA ARG A 156 -6.39 -11.11 8.24
C ARG A 156 -7.06 -10.25 9.29
N ILE A 157 -6.27 -9.55 10.12
CA ILE A 157 -6.80 -8.65 11.15
C ILE A 157 -7.79 -7.62 10.60
N SER A 158 -7.54 -7.09 9.40
CA SER A 158 -8.45 -6.14 8.75
C SER A 158 -9.79 -6.76 8.33
N GLU A 159 -9.79 -8.06 7.97
CA GLU A 159 -10.99 -8.79 7.60
C GLU A 159 -11.82 -9.07 8.86
N ALA A 160 -11.18 -9.56 9.94
CA ALA A 160 -11.85 -9.80 11.21
C ALA A 160 -12.47 -8.53 11.81
N LEU A 161 -11.76 -7.39 11.77
CA LEU A 161 -12.28 -6.10 12.24
C LEU A 161 -13.41 -5.54 11.36
N SER A 162 -13.59 -6.06 10.15
CA SER A 162 -14.66 -5.64 9.23
C SER A 162 -15.90 -6.55 9.29
N LEU A 163 -15.86 -7.63 10.06
CA LEU A 163 -16.99 -8.54 10.23
C LEU A 163 -18.15 -7.85 10.94
N LYS A 164 -19.37 -8.14 10.46
CA LYS A 164 -20.63 -7.73 11.07
C LYS A 164 -21.43 -8.98 11.43
N GLY A 165 -22.40 -8.87 12.34
CA GLY A 165 -23.22 -10.02 12.76
C GLY A 165 -23.84 -10.79 11.57
N ARG A 166 -24.27 -10.08 10.53
CA ARG A 166 -24.80 -10.67 9.27
C ARG A 166 -23.81 -11.54 8.48
N ASN A 167 -22.50 -11.44 8.78
CA ASN A 167 -21.47 -12.23 8.12
C ASN A 167 -21.23 -13.57 8.82
N VAL A 168 -21.84 -13.79 9.99
CA VAL A 168 -21.68 -14.99 10.80
C VAL A 168 -23.01 -15.74 10.80
N ILE A 169 -22.99 -16.98 10.33
CA ILE A 169 -24.10 -17.91 10.49
C ILE A 169 -23.69 -18.85 11.62
N LEU A 170 -24.47 -18.87 12.69
CA LEU A 170 -24.26 -19.80 13.80
C LEU A 170 -25.04 -21.07 13.49
N GLU A 171 -24.35 -22.21 13.35
CA GLU A 171 -25.03 -23.50 13.27
C GLU A 171 -25.49 -23.92 14.67
N GLY A 172 -26.79 -24.23 14.81
CA GLY A 172 -27.40 -24.72 16.06
C GLY A 172 -28.20 -23.69 16.86
N SER A 173 -29.18 -23.03 16.23
CA SER A 173 -30.31 -22.40 16.93
C SER A 173 -31.48 -23.37 17.03
#